data_AF-T1GZ43-F1
#
_entry.id   AF-T1GZ43-F1
#
_cell.length_a   1.000
_cell.length_b   1.000
_cell.length_c   1.000
_cell.angle_alpha   90.00
_cell.angle_beta   90.00
_cell.angle_gamma   90.00
#
_symmetry.space_group_name_H-M   'P 1'
#
loop_
_entity.id
_entity.type
_entity.pdbx_description
1 polymer ?
#
loop_
_entity_poly.entity_id
_entity_poly.type
_entity_poly.pdbx_seq_one_letter_code
_entity_poly.pdbx_strand_id
1 'polypeptide(L)'
;DGKSDETKLSKDQKENGIKETPSLIELAAYSYFPSSFIVGPQFPFKRYNRFINEEFAIYKSNMKAGAIRCSVGVIYLILRQIGAIYLPDDYFMSNEYSNKSLFIQMIEVGLWGKISLYKYISCWLLAEGSLILLGIAYSPKSSQKDSDTLDDWTACSNVKLVLLETGSRMLHYVQSFNVNTNNWVASYVYKRLKFLNNRTLSYAGALLFLAVWHGFHSGYYMAFALEYTIITFERQVSINTN
;
A
#
# COMPACT_ATOMS: atom_id res chain seq x y z
N ASP A 1 -24.29 4.45 -0.19
CA ASP A 1 -23.16 5.04 0.57
C ASP A 1 -23.28 6.54 0.66
N GLY A 2 -23.14 7.30 -0.44
CA GLY A 2 -23.25 8.76 -0.40
C GLY A 2 -24.67 9.32 -0.35
N LYS A 3 -25.70 8.49 -0.61
CA LYS A 3 -27.13 8.88 -0.54
C LYS A 3 -27.83 8.44 0.76
N SER A 4 -27.09 7.86 1.69
CA SER A 4 -27.63 7.45 2.99
C SER A 4 -27.56 8.62 3.98
N ASP A 5 -28.45 8.63 4.97
CA ASP A 5 -28.50 9.65 6.03
C ASP A 5 -27.11 9.90 6.66
N GLU A 6 -26.66 11.16 6.64
CA GLU A 6 -25.33 11.56 7.11
C GLU A 6 -25.08 11.22 8.58
N THR A 7 -26.14 11.13 9.39
CA THR A 7 -26.02 10.74 10.81
C THR A 7 -25.63 9.28 10.99
N LYS A 8 -25.92 8.42 10.00
CA LYS A 8 -25.66 6.97 10.03
C LYS A 8 -24.36 6.58 9.32
N LEU A 9 -23.69 7.53 8.67
CA LEU A 9 -22.44 7.26 7.96
C LEU A 9 -21.28 7.10 8.93
N SER A 10 -20.48 6.05 8.73
CA SER A 10 -19.18 5.93 9.40
C SER A 10 -18.23 7.04 8.94
N LYS A 11 -17.19 7.34 9.74
CA LYS A 11 -16.17 8.34 9.39
C LYS A 11 -15.61 8.13 7.97
N ASP A 12 -15.34 6.87 7.63
CA ASP A 12 -14.82 6.48 6.32
C ASP A 12 -15.81 6.76 5.17
N GLN A 13 -17.09 6.47 5.39
CA GLN A 13 -18.13 6.75 4.40
C GLN A 13 -18.37 8.25 4.23
N LYS A 14 -18.21 9.04 5.29
CA LYS A 14 -18.22 10.51 5.18
C LYS A 14 -17.03 11.02 4.38
N GLU A 15 -15.85 10.47 4.64
CA GLU A 15 -14.62 10.86 3.99
C GLU A 15 -14.61 10.51 2.49
N ASN A 16 -15.01 9.29 2.13
CA ASN A 16 -14.92 8.76 0.77
C ASN A 16 -16.25 8.74 -0.01
N GLY A 17 -17.36 9.07 0.64
CA GLY A 17 -18.69 9.03 0.03
C GLY A 17 -18.85 10.02 -1.11
N ILE A 18 -19.35 9.52 -2.23
CA ILE A 18 -19.66 10.26 -3.45
C ILE A 18 -21.15 10.63 -3.44
N LYS A 19 -21.47 11.93 -3.42
CA LYS A 19 -22.86 12.43 -3.38
C LYS A 19 -23.49 12.49 -4.76
N GLU A 20 -22.72 12.95 -5.75
CA GLU A 20 -23.14 13.13 -7.13
C GLU A 20 -22.54 12.06 -8.03
N THR A 21 -23.30 11.59 -9.02
CA THR A 21 -22.82 10.51 -9.89
C THR A 21 -21.81 11.08 -10.89
N PRO A 22 -20.57 10.56 -10.95
CA PRO A 22 -19.59 11.06 -11.89
C PRO A 22 -20.01 10.74 -13.32
N SER A 23 -19.72 11.66 -14.24
CA SER A 23 -19.84 11.43 -15.67
C SER A 23 -18.87 10.33 -16.14
N LEU A 24 -19.14 9.77 -17.32
CA LEU A 24 -18.25 8.77 -17.93
C LEU A 24 -16.84 9.34 -18.20
N ILE A 25 -16.74 10.64 -18.49
CA ILE A 25 -15.46 11.31 -18.75
C ILE A 25 -14.66 11.43 -17.45
N GLU A 26 -15.29 11.84 -16.34
CA GLU A 26 -14.62 11.91 -15.04
C GLU A 26 -14.15 10.54 -14.56
N LEU A 27 -14.96 9.49 -14.80
CA LEU A 27 -14.58 8.12 -14.48
C LEU A 27 -13.37 7.68 -15.30
N ALA A 28 -13.37 7.92 -16.61
CA ALA A 28 -12.25 7.59 -17.48
C ALA A 28 -10.97 8.36 -17.08
N ALA A 29 -11.08 9.67 -16.81
CA ALA A 29 -9.96 10.50 -16.39
C ALA A 29 -9.36 10.05 -15.05
N TYR A 30 -10.21 9.63 -14.10
CA TYR A 30 -9.76 9.03 -12.85
C TYR A 30 -9.09 7.66 -13.05
N SER A 31 -9.71 6.77 -13.85
CA SER A 31 -9.19 5.42 -14.09
C SER A 31 -7.84 5.43 -14.80
N TYR A 32 -7.62 6.39 -15.70
CA TYR A 32 -6.37 6.56 -16.46
C TYR A 32 -5.52 7.70 -15.91
N PHE A 33 -5.67 8.04 -14.62
CA PHE A 33 -4.90 9.13 -14.03
C PHE A 33 -3.39 8.89 -14.18
N PRO A 34 -2.64 9.83 -14.76
CA PRO A 34 -1.20 9.68 -14.96
C PRO A 34 -0.48 9.42 -13.64
N SER A 35 0.55 8.58 -13.68
CA SER A 35 1.35 8.18 -12.51
C SER A 35 0.69 7.20 -11.53
N SER A 36 -0.59 6.87 -11.65
CA SER A 36 -1.22 5.83 -10.78
C SER A 36 -1.90 4.69 -11.54
N PHE A 37 -2.15 4.82 -12.84
CA PHE A 37 -2.97 3.86 -13.59
C PHE A 37 -2.36 2.44 -13.75
N ILE A 38 -1.04 2.27 -13.71
CA ILE A 38 -0.38 0.96 -13.94
C ILE A 38 -0.24 0.18 -12.62
N VAL A 39 0.50 0.74 -11.67
CA VAL A 39 0.92 0.04 -10.44
C VAL A 39 0.41 0.71 -9.16
N GLY A 40 -0.46 1.71 -9.29
CA GLY A 40 -0.81 2.63 -8.21
C GLY A 40 0.25 3.72 -7.99
N PRO A 41 0.19 4.44 -6.86
CA PRO A 41 -0.68 4.23 -5.70
C PRO A 41 -2.19 4.36 -5.99
N GLN A 42 -3.01 3.53 -5.34
CA GLN A 42 -4.47 3.67 -5.35
C GLN A 42 -4.88 4.87 -4.51
N PHE A 43 -5.92 5.62 -4.92
CA PHE A 43 -6.58 6.60 -4.07
C PHE A 43 -8.07 6.68 -4.40
N PRO A 44 -8.95 7.08 -3.46
CA PRO A 44 -10.39 7.17 -3.71
C PRO A 44 -10.76 8.22 -4.77
N PHE A 45 -11.82 7.98 -5.56
CA PHE A 45 -12.36 8.95 -6.53
C PHE A 45 -12.66 10.32 -5.89
N LYS A 46 -13.13 10.34 -4.64
CA LYS A 46 -13.37 11.61 -3.93
C LYS A 46 -12.09 12.45 -3.77
N ARG A 47 -10.91 11.83 -3.61
CA ARG A 47 -9.63 12.57 -3.59
C ARG A 47 -9.34 13.17 -4.97
N TYR A 48 -9.56 12.42 -6.03
CA TYR A 48 -9.45 12.92 -7.40
C TYR A 48 -10.39 14.11 -7.63
N ASN A 49 -11.65 14.00 -7.20
CA ASN A 49 -12.62 15.09 -7.32
C ASN A 49 -12.15 16.37 -6.57
N ARG A 50 -11.62 16.22 -5.35
CA ARG A 50 -11.07 17.36 -4.58
C ARG A 50 -9.85 17.99 -5.27
N PHE A 51 -9.03 17.16 -5.91
CA PHE A 51 -7.86 17.60 -6.67
C PHE A 51 -8.25 18.44 -7.89
N ILE A 52 -9.20 17.98 -8.72
CA ILE A 52 -9.64 18.72 -9.90
C ILE A 52 -10.42 20.00 -9.56
N ASN A 53 -11.05 20.05 -8.38
CA ASN A 53 -11.69 21.26 -7.84
C ASN A 53 -10.71 22.18 -7.10
N GLU A 54 -9.41 21.99 -7.30
CA GLU A 54 -8.34 22.85 -6.78
C GLU A 54 -8.27 22.97 -5.25
N GLU A 55 -8.90 22.06 -4.49
CA GLU A 55 -8.85 22.09 -3.01
C GLU A 55 -7.43 21.91 -2.45
N PHE A 56 -6.51 21.38 -3.26
CA PHE A 56 -5.10 21.20 -2.90
C PHE A 56 -4.19 22.28 -3.50
N ALA A 57 -4.69 23.17 -4.36
CA ALA A 57 -3.88 24.13 -5.13
C ALA A 57 -3.16 25.18 -4.25
N ILE A 58 -3.68 25.44 -3.05
CA ILE A 58 -3.04 26.31 -2.04
C ILE A 58 -1.65 25.77 -1.66
N TYR A 59 -1.46 24.44 -1.74
CA TYR A 59 -0.23 23.75 -1.39
C TYR A 59 0.50 23.39 -2.68
N LYS A 60 1.18 24.40 -3.25
CA LYS A 60 1.95 24.31 -4.49
C LYS A 60 2.75 22.99 -4.55
N SER A 61 2.77 22.36 -5.72
CA SER A 61 3.62 21.20 -6.05
C SER A 61 5.00 21.29 -5.39
N ASN A 62 5.39 20.28 -4.60
CA ASN A 62 6.69 20.28 -3.96
C ASN A 62 7.71 19.53 -4.81
N MET A 63 8.40 20.28 -5.68
CA MET A 63 9.40 19.72 -6.61
C MET A 63 10.53 19.00 -5.89
N LYS A 64 10.99 19.56 -4.76
CA LYS A 64 12.07 18.98 -3.97
C LYS A 64 11.64 17.64 -3.36
N ALA A 65 10.46 17.58 -2.75
CA ALA A 65 9.93 16.34 -2.16
C ALA A 65 9.69 15.26 -3.23
N GLY A 66 9.10 15.64 -4.37
CA GLY A 66 8.91 14.73 -5.50
C GLY A 66 10.24 14.19 -6.05
N ALA A 67 11.23 15.05 -6.27
CA ALA A 67 12.54 14.66 -6.77
C ALA A 67 13.31 13.76 -5.79
N ILE A 68 13.25 14.04 -4.49
CA ILE A 68 13.82 13.17 -3.46
C ILE A 68 13.15 11.79 -3.50
N ARG A 69 11.81 11.74 -3.55
CA ARG A 69 11.06 10.48 -3.58
C ARG A 69 11.41 9.64 -4.81
N CYS A 70 11.48 10.26 -5.99
CA CYS A 70 11.93 9.60 -7.22
C CYS A 70 13.37 9.09 -7.12
N SER A 71 14.28 9.90 -6.58
CA SER A 71 15.69 9.53 -6.42
C SER A 71 15.86 8.29 -5.54
N VAL A 72 15.09 8.19 -4.44
CA VAL A 72 15.06 6.97 -3.62
C VAL A 72 14.52 5.79 -4.42
N GLY A 73 13.50 5.98 -5.26
CA GLY A 73 13.00 4.95 -6.17
C GLY A 73 14.07 4.41 -7.13
N VAL A 74 14.92 5.28 -7.67
CA VAL A 74 16.06 4.89 -8.52
C VAL A 74 17.10 4.09 -7.72
N ILE A 75 17.40 4.47 -6.49
CA ILE A 75 18.32 3.72 -5.62
C ILE A 75 17.80 2.29 -5.39
N TYR A 76 16.51 2.12 -5.07
CA TYR A 76 15.90 0.80 -4.93
C TYR A 76 15.97 -0.03 -6.21
N LEU A 77 15.84 0.60 -7.39
CA LEU A 77 15.99 -0.08 -8.68
C LEU A 77 17.43 -0.58 -8.90
N ILE A 78 18.42 0.25 -8.59
CA ILE A 78 19.84 -0.12 -8.69
C ILE A 78 20.15 -1.29 -7.76
N LEU A 79 19.71 -1.21 -6.49
CA LEU A 79 19.88 -2.30 -5.52
C LEU A 79 19.22 -3.60 -6.00
N ARG A 80 18.01 -3.52 -6.57
CA ARG A 80 17.35 -4.66 -7.20
C ARG A 80 18.19 -5.23 -8.33
N GLN A 81 18.73 -4.39 -9.21
CA GLN A 81 19.48 -4.84 -10.38
C GLN A 81 20.79 -5.51 -9.99
N ILE A 82 21.50 -4.95 -9.00
CA ILE A 82 22.71 -5.56 -8.43
C ILE A 82 22.34 -6.90 -7.79
N GLY A 83 21.30 -6.93 -6.95
CA GLY A 83 20.88 -8.16 -6.28
C GLY A 83 20.48 -9.27 -7.25
N ALA A 84 19.84 -8.95 -8.36
CA ALA A 84 19.46 -9.91 -9.41
C ALA A 84 20.67 -10.49 -10.17
N ILE A 85 21.85 -9.86 -10.13
CA ILE A 85 23.09 -10.44 -10.68
C ILE A 85 23.59 -11.58 -9.79
N TYR A 86 23.47 -11.42 -8.46
CA TYR A 86 23.98 -12.41 -7.50
C TYR A 86 22.97 -13.51 -7.18
N LEU A 87 21.68 -13.19 -7.17
CA LEU A 87 20.58 -14.12 -6.88
C LEU A 87 19.53 -14.03 -8.00
N PRO A 88 19.84 -14.55 -9.21
CA PRO A 88 18.88 -14.57 -10.31
C PRO A 88 17.79 -15.61 -10.05
N ASP A 89 16.64 -15.48 -10.72
CA ASP A 89 15.46 -16.32 -10.44
C ASP A 89 15.70 -17.80 -10.78
N ASP A 90 16.51 -18.09 -11.81
CA ASP A 90 16.86 -19.44 -12.26
C ASP A 90 17.86 -20.16 -11.35
N TYR A 91 18.61 -19.42 -10.52
CA TYR A 91 19.53 -20.00 -9.54
C TYR A 91 18.82 -20.96 -8.58
N PHE A 92 17.58 -20.66 -8.19
CA PHE A 92 16.79 -21.51 -7.28
C PHE A 92 16.33 -22.84 -7.91
N MET A 93 16.44 -22.97 -9.22
CA MET A 93 16.17 -24.21 -9.96
C MET A 93 17.45 -25.02 -10.22
N SER A 94 18.61 -24.53 -9.79
CA SER A 94 19.90 -25.16 -10.04
C SER A 94 20.22 -26.29 -9.05
N ASN A 95 21.05 -27.24 -9.49
CA ASN A 95 21.63 -28.25 -8.60
C ASN A 95 22.54 -27.63 -7.54
N GLU A 96 23.17 -26.49 -7.83
CA GLU A 96 24.03 -25.78 -6.88
C GLU A 96 23.23 -25.37 -5.62
N TYR A 97 22.08 -24.72 -5.81
CA TYR A 97 21.20 -24.34 -4.72
C TYR A 97 20.65 -25.56 -3.97
N SER A 98 20.22 -26.59 -4.71
CA SER A 98 19.63 -27.81 -4.12
C SER A 98 20.61 -28.59 -3.24
N ASN A 99 21.91 -28.50 -3.52
CA ASN A 99 22.96 -29.18 -2.75
C ASN A 99 23.41 -28.41 -1.48
N LYS A 100 22.93 -27.18 -1.27
CA LYS A 100 23.24 -26.40 -0.06
C LYS A 100 22.46 -26.92 1.15
N SER A 101 22.97 -26.64 2.35
CA SER A 101 22.23 -26.96 3.57
C SER A 101 20.95 -26.14 3.67
N LEU A 102 19.92 -26.70 4.31
CA LEU A 102 18.62 -26.05 4.49
C LEU A 102 18.74 -24.64 5.09
N PHE A 103 19.66 -24.45 6.04
CA PHE A 103 19.90 -23.14 6.66
C PHE A 103 20.35 -22.08 5.64
N ILE A 104 21.29 -22.43 4.75
CA ILE A 104 21.75 -21.52 3.70
C ILE A 104 20.64 -21.27 2.67
N GLN A 105 19.90 -22.32 2.31
CA GLN A 105 18.76 -22.19 1.41
C GLN A 105 17.71 -21.20 1.92
N MET A 106 17.41 -21.21 3.22
CA MET A 106 16.48 -20.27 3.85
C MET A 106 17.01 -18.83 3.83
N ILE A 107 18.31 -18.62 4.10
CA ILE A 107 18.93 -17.29 4.04
C ILE A 107 18.87 -16.74 2.61
N GLU A 108 19.27 -17.53 1.63
CA GLU A 108 19.31 -17.10 0.23
C GLU A 108 17.90 -16.78 -0.31
N VAL A 109 16.89 -17.59 0.02
CA VAL A 109 15.49 -17.30 -0.34
C VAL A 109 14.98 -16.04 0.35
N GLY A 110 15.34 -15.82 1.62
CA GLY A 110 14.98 -14.60 2.34
C GLY A 110 15.59 -13.35 1.71
N LEU A 111 16.88 -13.40 1.36
CA LEU A 111 17.58 -12.31 0.67
C LEU A 111 17.00 -12.07 -0.73
N TRP A 112 16.79 -13.12 -1.51
CA TRP A 112 16.16 -13.01 -2.82
C TRP A 112 14.75 -12.44 -2.73
N GLY A 113 13.94 -12.86 -1.76
CA GLY A 113 12.59 -12.34 -1.56
C GLY A 113 12.61 -10.84 -1.27
N LYS A 114 13.53 -10.38 -0.39
CA LYS A 114 13.73 -8.96 -0.09
C LYS A 114 14.16 -8.16 -1.32
N ILE A 115 15.15 -8.64 -2.06
CA ILE A 115 15.67 -7.98 -3.27
C ILE A 115 14.60 -7.95 -4.37
N SER A 116 13.86 -9.05 -4.54
CA SER A 116 12.77 -9.17 -5.51
C SER A 116 11.64 -8.20 -5.25
N LEU A 117 11.41 -7.82 -3.99
CA LEU A 117 10.43 -6.81 -3.59
C LEU A 117 10.80 -5.41 -4.11
N TYR A 118 12.10 -5.09 -4.18
CA TYR A 118 12.57 -3.74 -4.48
C TYR A 118 12.14 -3.21 -5.84
N LYS A 119 11.81 -4.08 -6.81
CA LYS A 119 11.20 -3.65 -8.08
C LYS A 119 9.84 -2.96 -7.87
N TYR A 120 9.01 -3.48 -6.97
CA TYR A 120 7.71 -2.88 -6.65
C TYR A 120 7.87 -1.60 -5.86
N ILE A 121 8.78 -1.60 -4.87
CA ILE A 121 9.08 -0.41 -4.08
C ILE A 121 9.57 0.72 -4.99
N SER A 122 10.49 0.42 -5.90
CA SER A 122 10.99 1.39 -6.89
C SER A 122 9.86 1.99 -7.73
N CYS A 123 9.03 1.16 -8.36
CA CYS A 123 7.93 1.65 -9.18
C CYS A 123 6.95 2.52 -8.38
N TRP A 124 6.63 2.14 -7.14
CA TRP A 124 5.78 2.96 -6.28
C TRP A 124 6.43 4.28 -5.88
N LEU A 125 7.72 4.29 -5.56
CA LEU A 125 8.42 5.54 -5.20
C LEU A 125 8.50 6.53 -6.37
N LEU A 126 8.69 6.04 -7.59
CA LEU A 126 8.67 6.87 -8.81
C LEU A 126 7.25 7.44 -9.07
N ALA A 127 6.23 6.60 -8.92
CA ALA A 127 4.84 7.01 -9.03
C ALA A 127 4.46 8.04 -7.95
N GLU A 128 4.82 7.77 -6.68
CA GLU A 128 4.61 8.68 -5.56
C GLU A 128 5.27 10.04 -5.78
N GLY A 129 6.53 10.06 -6.22
CA GLY A 129 7.21 11.32 -6.54
C GLY A 129 6.48 12.13 -7.60
N SER A 130 5.96 11.47 -8.64
CA SER A 130 5.14 12.11 -9.67
C SER A 130 3.80 12.64 -9.13
N LEU A 131 3.13 11.90 -8.24
CA LEU A 131 1.90 12.36 -7.57
C LEU A 131 2.15 13.55 -6.63
N ILE A 132 3.32 13.64 -6.01
CA ILE A 132 3.75 14.80 -5.22
C ILE A 132 3.93 16.03 -6.11
N LEU A 133 4.55 15.85 -7.29
CA LEU A 133 4.68 16.93 -8.29
C LEU A 133 3.31 17.42 -8.78
N LEU A 134 2.35 16.50 -8.95
CA LEU A 134 0.99 16.86 -9.36
C LEU A 134 0.19 17.55 -8.24
N GLY A 135 0.58 17.43 -6.98
CA GLY A 135 -0.13 18.05 -5.85
C GLY A 135 -1.20 17.16 -5.19
N ILE A 136 -1.64 16.08 -5.85
CA ILE A 136 -2.70 15.18 -5.34
C ILE A 136 -2.28 14.38 -4.09
N ALA A 137 -0.98 14.19 -3.89
CA ALA A 137 -0.42 13.50 -2.71
C ALA A 137 -0.48 14.33 -1.42
N TYR A 138 -0.93 15.58 -1.48
CA TYR A 138 -1.09 16.42 -0.30
C TYR A 138 -2.09 15.84 0.71
N SER A 139 -1.70 15.86 1.98
CA SER A 139 -2.50 15.43 3.11
C SER A 139 -2.78 16.62 4.02
N PRO A 140 -4.00 17.20 4.01
CA PRO A 140 -4.34 18.25 4.95
C PRO A 140 -4.33 17.68 6.37
N LYS A 141 -3.40 18.12 7.22
CA LYS A 141 -3.41 17.74 8.64
C LYS A 141 -4.74 18.18 9.26
N SER A 142 -5.52 17.20 9.72
CA SER A 142 -6.62 17.44 10.65
C SER A 142 -6.02 18.01 11.94
N SER A 143 -6.14 19.32 12.14
CA SER A 143 -6.03 19.97 13.46
C SER A 143 -4.73 19.68 14.24
N GLN A 144 -3.59 20.17 13.77
CA GLN A 144 -2.49 20.57 14.65
C GLN A 144 -2.06 21.98 14.28
N LYS A 145 -2.35 22.92 15.20
CA LYS A 145 -2.10 24.36 15.07
C LYS A 145 -0.65 24.76 15.33
N ASP A 146 0.21 23.82 15.69
CA ASP A 146 1.60 24.11 16.10
C ASP A 146 2.57 23.15 15.43
N SER A 147 3.13 23.58 14.30
CA SER A 147 4.52 23.35 13.87
C SER A 147 4.66 23.82 12.42
N ASP A 148 5.76 24.52 12.14
CA ASP A 148 6.22 24.98 10.82
C ASP A 148 6.52 23.85 9.80
N THR A 149 5.82 22.71 9.88
CA THR A 149 5.92 21.60 8.92
C THR A 149 4.68 21.56 8.05
N LEU A 150 4.65 22.48 7.09
CA LEU A 150 3.56 22.73 6.13
C LEU A 150 3.40 21.67 5.01
N ASP A 151 4.25 20.65 4.95
CA ASP A 151 4.41 19.80 3.76
C ASP A 151 4.20 18.29 4.05
N ASP A 152 2.98 17.87 4.38
CA ASP A 152 2.63 16.43 4.45
C ASP A 152 2.17 15.92 3.06
N TRP A 153 3.02 15.08 2.45
CA TRP A 153 2.84 14.52 1.11
C TRP A 153 2.54 13.01 1.13
N THR A 154 2.05 12.50 2.26
CA THR A 154 1.90 11.05 2.48
C THR A 154 0.57 10.47 2.03
N ALA A 155 -0.38 11.27 1.53
CA ALA A 155 -1.73 10.79 1.23
C ALA A 155 -1.78 9.73 0.12
N CYS A 156 -0.82 9.76 -0.80
CA CYS A 156 -0.66 8.74 -1.84
C CYS A 156 0.55 7.82 -1.57
N SER A 157 1.10 7.80 -0.35
CA SER A 157 2.25 6.94 -0.05
C SER A 157 1.82 5.48 0.04
N ASN A 158 2.34 4.65 -0.86
CA ASN A 158 2.10 3.21 -0.89
C ASN A 158 3.14 2.42 -0.10
N VAL A 159 4.27 3.06 0.25
CA VAL A 159 5.31 2.44 1.08
C VAL A 159 5.84 3.35 2.21
N LYS A 160 5.86 2.84 3.44
CA LYS A 160 6.53 3.48 4.58
C LYS A 160 7.94 2.91 4.77
N LEU A 161 8.91 3.49 4.05
CA LEU A 161 10.27 2.92 3.91
C LEU A 161 10.96 2.60 5.24
N VAL A 162 10.97 3.52 6.20
CA VAL A 162 11.63 3.28 7.49
C VAL A 162 11.03 2.07 8.18
N LEU A 163 9.70 2.02 8.29
CA LEU A 163 8.99 0.90 8.91
C LEU A 163 9.17 -0.42 8.13
N LEU A 164 9.25 -0.35 6.80
CA LEU A 164 9.50 -1.52 5.96
C LEU A 164 10.89 -2.11 6.21
N GLU A 165 11.92 -1.26 6.30
CA GLU A 165 13.31 -1.72 6.44
C GLU A 165 13.70 -2.07 7.87
N THR A 166 13.12 -1.42 8.87
CA THR A 166 13.44 -1.64 10.30
C THR A 166 12.37 -2.42 11.06
N GLY A 167 11.27 -2.80 10.40
CA GLY A 167 10.15 -3.50 11.03
C GLY A 167 10.54 -4.92 11.48
N SER A 168 10.25 -5.24 12.74
CA SER A 168 10.55 -6.54 13.35
C SER A 168 9.35 -7.48 13.53
N ARG A 169 8.16 -7.08 13.06
CA ARG A 169 6.89 -7.82 13.24
C ARG A 169 6.16 -7.92 11.90
N MET A 170 5.37 -8.97 11.70
CA MET A 170 4.55 -9.13 10.51
C MET A 170 3.57 -7.97 10.35
N LEU A 171 2.99 -7.50 11.47
CA LEU A 171 2.14 -6.32 11.46
C LEU A 171 2.83 -5.06 10.90
N HIS A 172 4.12 -4.85 11.20
CA HIS A 172 4.87 -3.70 10.65
C HIS A 172 5.02 -3.81 9.14
N TYR A 173 5.19 -5.02 8.62
CA TYR A 173 5.28 -5.27 7.19
C TYR A 173 3.95 -4.93 6.49
N VAL A 174 2.82 -5.42 7.01
CA VAL A 174 1.48 -5.09 6.48
C VAL A 174 1.17 -3.58 6.57
N GLN A 175 1.62 -2.91 7.62
CA GLN A 175 1.40 -1.46 7.79
C GLN A 175 2.28 -0.58 6.90
N SER A 176 3.35 -1.12 6.34
CA SER A 176 4.35 -0.38 5.56
C SER A 176 4.35 -0.72 4.08
N PHE A 177 3.85 -1.89 3.68
CA PHE A 177 3.81 -2.36 2.30
C PHE A 177 2.40 -2.20 1.69
N ASN A 178 2.32 -1.68 0.46
CA ASN A 178 1.07 -1.52 -0.30
C ASN A 178 -0.05 -0.79 0.48
N VAL A 179 0.33 0.28 1.18
CA VAL A 179 -0.50 0.97 2.18
C VAL A 179 -1.86 1.41 1.64
N ASN A 180 -1.92 1.93 0.42
CA ASN A 180 -3.19 2.41 -0.14
C ASN A 180 -4.12 1.26 -0.53
N THR A 181 -3.59 0.14 -1.02
CA THR A 181 -4.39 -1.06 -1.24
C THR A 181 -4.92 -1.61 0.07
N ASN A 182 -4.12 -1.59 1.14
CA ASN A 182 -4.57 -1.99 2.47
C ASN A 182 -5.68 -1.07 3.01
N ASN A 183 -5.55 0.24 2.82
CA ASN A 183 -6.60 1.19 3.16
C ASN A 183 -7.88 0.96 2.33
N TRP A 184 -7.72 0.69 1.03
CA TRP A 184 -8.82 0.37 0.13
C TRP A 184 -9.55 -0.91 0.58
N VAL A 185 -8.85 -2.00 0.85
CA VAL A 185 -9.46 -3.25 1.35
C VAL A 185 -10.11 -3.03 2.71
N ALA A 186 -9.46 -2.27 3.61
CA ALA A 186 -10.01 -1.95 4.92
C ALA A 186 -11.37 -1.23 4.80
N SER A 187 -11.47 -0.25 3.89
CA SER A 187 -12.65 0.60 3.72
C SER A 187 -13.75 -0.03 2.87
N TYR A 188 -13.38 -0.67 1.76
CA TYR A 188 -14.33 -1.16 0.76
C TYR A 188 -14.65 -2.65 0.91
N VAL A 189 -13.89 -3.42 1.68
CA VAL A 189 -14.14 -4.86 1.89
C VAL A 189 -14.37 -5.14 3.38
N TYR A 190 -13.34 -4.98 4.22
CA TYR A 190 -13.38 -5.35 5.63
C TYR A 190 -14.52 -4.65 6.40
N LYS A 191 -14.62 -3.32 6.33
CA LYS A 191 -15.69 -2.56 7.01
C LYS A 191 -17.08 -2.88 6.44
N ARG A 192 -17.18 -3.34 5.20
CA ARG A 192 -18.47 -3.74 4.59
C ARG A 192 -18.93 -5.11 5.04
N LEU A 193 -18.00 -6.00 5.39
CA LEU A 193 -18.28 -7.29 6.01
C LEU A 193 -18.79 -7.17 7.47
N LYS A 194 -19.09 -5.96 7.96
CA LYS A 194 -19.67 -5.71 9.29
C LYS A 194 -20.97 -6.47 9.57
N PHE A 195 -21.72 -6.86 8.52
CA PHE A 195 -22.95 -7.65 8.67
C PHE A 195 -22.69 -9.05 9.26
N LEU A 196 -21.45 -9.56 9.18
CA LEU A 196 -21.05 -10.82 9.80
C LEU A 196 -20.95 -10.71 11.34
N ASN A 197 -20.96 -9.50 11.89
CA ASN A 197 -20.83 -9.21 13.32
C ASN A 197 -19.64 -9.91 14.02
N ASN A 198 -18.58 -10.22 13.26
CA ASN A 198 -17.40 -10.92 13.76
C ASN A 198 -16.15 -10.38 13.06
N ARG A 199 -15.28 -9.70 13.81
CA ARG A 199 -14.06 -9.06 13.31
C ARG A 199 -13.10 -10.06 12.67
N THR A 200 -13.00 -11.26 13.24
CA THR A 200 -12.11 -12.32 12.75
C THR A 200 -12.59 -12.84 11.40
N LEU A 201 -13.89 -13.09 11.25
CA LEU A 201 -14.48 -13.50 9.97
C LEU A 201 -14.40 -12.39 8.91
N SER A 202 -14.64 -11.13 9.29
CA SER A 202 -14.47 -9.99 8.37
C SER A 202 -13.01 -9.84 7.92
N TYR A 203 -12.04 -10.07 8.81
CA TYR A 203 -10.62 -10.02 8.47
C TYR A 203 -10.23 -11.18 7.54
N ALA A 204 -10.63 -12.41 7.86
CA ALA A 204 -10.41 -13.57 7.00
C ALA A 204 -11.04 -13.38 5.61
N GLY A 205 -12.25 -12.84 5.53
CA GLY A 205 -12.91 -12.52 4.26
C GLY A 205 -12.17 -11.44 3.45
N ALA A 206 -11.59 -10.43 4.10
CA ALA A 206 -10.80 -9.40 3.43
C ALA A 206 -9.47 -9.96 2.87
N LEU A 207 -8.81 -10.86 3.61
CA LEU A 207 -7.60 -11.53 3.16
C LEU A 207 -7.88 -12.54 2.04
N LEU A 208 -9.00 -13.27 2.10
CA LEU A 208 -9.43 -14.14 1.02
C LEU A 208 -9.73 -13.34 -0.26
N PHE A 209 -10.37 -12.18 -0.12
CA PHE A 209 -10.57 -11.26 -1.23
C PHE A 209 -9.23 -10.82 -1.83
N LEU A 210 -8.24 -10.46 -1.01
CA LEU A 210 -6.90 -10.11 -1.48
C LEU A 210 -6.22 -11.27 -2.22
N ALA A 211 -6.35 -12.51 -1.72
CA ALA A 211 -5.82 -13.69 -2.39
C ALA A 211 -6.39 -13.82 -3.83
N VAL A 212 -7.72 -13.73 -3.95
CA VAL A 212 -8.40 -13.79 -5.26
C VAL A 212 -8.04 -12.60 -6.14
N TRP A 213 -7.91 -11.40 -5.56
CA TRP A 213 -7.54 -10.18 -6.28
C TRP A 213 -6.15 -10.29 -6.91
N HIS A 214 -5.22 -10.97 -6.24
CA HIS A 214 -3.90 -11.27 -6.81
C HIS A 214 -3.94 -12.34 -7.90
N GLY A 215 -4.80 -13.35 -7.77
CA GLY A 215 -5.03 -14.37 -8.79
C GLY A 215 -5.28 -15.77 -8.21
N PHE A 216 -5.36 -16.77 -9.09
CA PHE A 216 -5.73 -18.14 -8.72
C PHE A 216 -4.53 -19.08 -8.41
N HIS A 217 -3.31 -18.55 -8.40
CA HIS A 217 -2.13 -19.34 -8.04
C HIS A 217 -2.09 -19.60 -6.53
N SER A 218 -1.73 -20.83 -6.14
CA SER A 218 -1.71 -21.30 -4.75
C SER A 218 -0.86 -20.43 -3.83
N GLY A 219 0.24 -19.86 -4.34
CA GLY A 219 1.14 -18.98 -3.58
C GLY A 219 0.43 -17.79 -2.94
N TYR A 220 -0.58 -17.21 -3.59
CA TYR A 220 -1.34 -16.08 -3.03
C TYR A 220 -2.17 -16.50 -1.82
N TYR A 221 -2.92 -17.60 -1.94
CA TYR A 221 -3.71 -18.14 -0.82
C TYR A 221 -2.83 -18.52 0.37
N MET A 222 -1.67 -19.13 0.10
CA MET A 222 -0.71 -19.47 1.14
C MET A 222 -0.16 -18.21 1.84
N ALA A 223 0.21 -17.18 1.08
CA ALA A 223 0.72 -15.93 1.64
C ALA A 223 -0.29 -15.27 2.59
N PHE A 224 -1.55 -15.15 2.19
CA PHE A 224 -2.58 -14.52 3.02
C PHE A 224 -3.06 -15.41 4.17
N ALA A 225 -3.02 -16.73 4.03
CA ALA A 225 -3.26 -17.65 5.15
C ALA A 225 -2.15 -17.56 6.21
N LEU A 226 -0.89 -17.42 5.79
CA LEU A 226 0.24 -17.17 6.67
C LEU A 226 0.11 -15.81 7.37
N GLU A 227 -0.23 -14.75 6.63
CA GLU A 227 -0.49 -13.43 7.21
C GLU A 227 -1.58 -13.53 8.30
N TYR A 228 -2.72 -14.14 7.99
CA TYR A 228 -3.82 -14.31 8.94
C TYR A 228 -3.35 -15.01 10.23
N THR A 229 -2.62 -16.11 10.07
CA THR A 229 -2.15 -16.94 11.19
C THR A 229 -1.16 -16.17 12.06
N ILE A 230 -0.14 -15.58 11.44
CA ILE A 230 0.93 -14.86 12.14
C ILE A 230 0.37 -13.62 12.84
N ILE A 231 -0.44 -12.80 12.16
CA ILE A 231 -0.99 -11.58 12.77
C ILE A 231 -1.97 -11.91 13.90
N THR A 232 -2.76 -12.97 13.76
CA THR A 232 -3.66 -13.41 14.85
C THR A 232 -2.85 -13.84 16.07
N PHE A 233 -1.78 -14.60 15.86
CA PHE A 233 -0.87 -14.99 16.93
C PHE A 233 -0.17 -13.78 17.58
N GLU A 234 0.41 -12.87 16.78
CA GLU A 234 1.07 -11.66 17.27
C GLU A 234 0.13 -10.81 18.14
N ARG A 235 -1.14 -10.67 17.74
CA ARG A 235 -2.16 -9.93 18.51
C ARG A 235 -2.45 -10.59 19.85
N GLN A 236 -2.58 -11.91 19.89
CA GLN A 236 -2.84 -12.65 21.13
C GLN A 236 -1.67 -12.53 22.10
N VAL A 237 -0.43 -12.69 21.62
CA VAL A 237 0.77 -12.52 22.45
C VAL A 237 0.86 -11.10 23.00
N SER A 238 0.62 -10.09 22.16
CA SER A 238 0.69 -8.67 22.56
C SER A 238 -0.35 -8.29 23.63
N ILE A 239 -1.51 -8.94 23.65
CA ILE A 239 -2.54 -8.75 24.68
C ILE A 239 -2.09 -9.34 26.02
N ASN A 240 -1.40 -10.49 25.99
CA ASN A 240 -0.97 -11.18 27.21
C ASN A 240 0.29 -10.58 27.85
N THR A 241 1.03 -9.74 27.14
CA THR A 241 2.25 -9.07 27.62
C THR A 241 2.02 -7.65 28.15
N ASN A 242 0.79 -7.13 28.06
CA ASN A 242 0.39 -5.83 28.63
C ASN A 242 -0.59 -6.04 29.78
#